data_AF-A0A0Q2UB70-F1
#
_entry.id   AF-A0A0Q2UB70-F1
#
_cell.length_a   1.000
_cell.length_b   1.000
_cell.length_c   1.000
_cell.angle_alpha   90.00
_cell.angle_beta   90.00
_cell.angle_gamma   90.00
#
_symmetry.space_group_name_H-M   'P 1'
#
loop_
_entity.id
_entity.type
_entity.pdbx_description
1 polymer ?
#
loop_
_entity_poly.entity_id
_entity_poly.type
_entity_poly.pdbx_seq_one_letter_code
_entity_poly.pdbx_strand_id
1 'polypeptide(L)'
;MKHFQIGGDSYGPVQDCHVVDAAVTCTASWDQPYQADTYTGSFTGTLSGMTMTGTWTTRQTGHDAKDPRCRWQTETSVPSTFQFSLDGTVVDRSGPGQWRTTHSGSCSGEESGTSSASEGGPIAWKVLE
;
A
#
# COMPACT_ATOMS: atom_id res chain seq x y z
N MET A 1 -20.28 8.60 -7.43
CA MET A 1 -18.96 8.36 -6.80
C MET A 1 -19.20 7.43 -5.64
N LYS A 2 -18.39 6.37 -5.48
CA LYS A 2 -18.44 5.50 -4.29
C LYS A 2 -17.19 5.75 -3.46
N HIS A 3 -17.35 5.85 -2.15
CA HIS A 3 -16.27 6.03 -1.20
C HIS A 3 -16.24 4.84 -0.25
N PHE A 4 -15.08 4.23 -0.05
CA PHE A 4 -14.94 3.08 0.83
C PHE A 4 -13.53 3.02 1.42
N GLN A 5 -13.40 2.26 2.50
CA GLN A 5 -12.17 2.07 3.25
C GLN A 5 -11.81 0.59 3.30
N ILE A 6 -10.53 0.26 3.14
CA ILE A 6 -9.96 -1.07 3.40
C ILE A 6 -9.01 -0.99 4.60
N GLY A 7 -9.09 -1.97 5.50
CA GLY A 7 -8.28 -2.03 6.72
C GLY A 7 -8.85 -1.19 7.87
N GLY A 8 -8.00 -0.86 8.84
CA GLY A 8 -8.38 -0.16 10.08
C GLY A 8 -8.50 -1.07 11.31
N ASP A 9 -8.14 -2.35 11.17
CA ASP A 9 -8.43 -3.38 12.19
C ASP A 9 -7.30 -3.59 13.22
N SER A 10 -6.30 -2.69 13.26
CA SER A 10 -5.19 -2.53 14.25
C SER A 10 -3.77 -2.68 13.70
N TYR A 11 -3.57 -3.26 12.50
CA TYR A 11 -2.22 -3.43 11.92
C TYR A 11 -2.22 -3.19 10.40
N GLY A 12 -1.42 -2.23 9.96
CA GLY A 12 -1.24 -1.87 8.54
C GLY A 12 -1.90 -0.54 8.14
N PRO A 13 -1.69 -0.09 6.89
CA PRO A 13 -2.24 1.17 6.41
C PRO A 13 -3.73 1.09 6.19
N VAL A 14 -4.39 2.19 6.54
CA VAL A 14 -5.78 2.45 6.17
C VAL A 14 -5.79 2.94 4.74
N GLN A 15 -6.60 2.31 3.89
CA GLN A 15 -6.72 2.67 2.48
C GLN A 15 -8.06 3.37 2.26
N ASP A 16 -8.02 4.64 1.84
CA ASP A 16 -9.18 5.45 1.53
C ASP A 16 -9.38 5.52 0.01
N CYS A 17 -10.48 4.95 -0.48
CA CYS A 17 -10.68 4.67 -1.90
C CYS A 17 -11.92 5.36 -2.47
N HIS A 18 -11.76 5.94 -3.65
CA HIS A 18 -12.81 6.63 -4.41
C HIS A 18 -13.00 5.97 -5.77
N VAL A 19 -14.25 5.76 -6.15
CA VAL A 19 -14.64 5.21 -7.46
C VAL A 19 -15.44 6.24 -8.25
N VAL A 20 -14.97 6.53 -9.46
CA VAL A 20 -15.68 7.34 -10.46
C VAL A 20 -15.82 6.50 -11.72
N ASP A 21 -17.07 6.22 -12.11
CA ASP A 21 -17.42 5.22 -13.12
C ASP A 21 -16.83 3.84 -12.80
N ALA A 22 -15.76 3.47 -13.50
CA ALA A 22 -14.99 2.25 -13.25
C ALA A 22 -13.58 2.53 -12.72
N ALA A 23 -13.12 3.78 -12.72
CA ALA A 23 -11.78 4.14 -12.24
C ALA A 23 -11.76 4.19 -10.71
N VAL A 24 -10.71 3.62 -10.12
CA VAL A 24 -10.47 3.64 -8.68
C VAL A 24 -9.17 4.34 -8.38
N THR A 25 -9.22 5.24 -7.41
CA THR A 25 -8.04 5.85 -6.80
C THR A 25 -8.11 5.65 -5.30
N CYS A 26 -7.04 5.13 -4.70
CA CYS A 26 -6.92 5.08 -3.25
C CYS A 26 -5.70 5.83 -2.77
N THR A 27 -5.77 6.32 -1.54
CA THR A 27 -4.62 6.77 -0.77
C THR A 27 -4.47 5.88 0.46
N ALA A 28 -3.24 5.69 0.92
CA ALA A 28 -2.97 4.87 2.08
C ALA A 28 -1.96 5.54 3.01
N SER A 29 -2.26 5.52 4.30
CA SER A 29 -1.40 6.03 5.37
C SER A 29 -1.46 5.10 6.56
N TRP A 30 -0.39 5.07 7.36
CA TRP A 30 -0.47 4.46 8.69
C TRP A 30 -1.06 5.46 9.67
N ASP A 31 -1.93 4.96 10.56
CA ASP A 31 -2.46 5.77 11.66
C ASP A 31 -1.37 6.10 12.70
N GLN A 32 -0.32 5.27 12.79
CA GLN A 32 0.87 5.50 13.62
C GLN A 32 2.14 4.99 12.92
N PRO A 33 3.33 5.58 13.19
CA PRO A 33 4.59 5.04 12.70
C PRO A 33 4.76 3.59 13.16
N TYR A 34 4.97 2.67 12.20
CA TYR A 34 5.07 1.24 12.49
C TYR A 34 6.50 0.72 12.25
N GLN A 35 6.89 0.57 10.98
CA GLN A 35 8.22 0.09 10.57
C GLN A 35 9.08 1.16 9.89
N ALA A 36 8.53 2.36 9.75
CA ALA A 36 9.11 3.49 9.04
C ALA A 36 8.68 4.79 9.73
N ASP A 37 9.47 5.84 9.59
CA ASP A 37 9.15 7.19 10.08
C ASP A 37 7.92 7.74 9.35
N THR A 38 7.81 7.48 8.05
CA THR A 38 6.65 7.86 7.24
C THR A 38 6.27 6.75 6.28
N TYR A 39 4.97 6.68 5.96
CA TYR A 39 4.42 5.80 4.96
C TYR A 39 3.34 6.55 4.18
N THR A 40 3.44 6.50 2.85
CA THR A 40 2.37 6.90 1.94
C THR A 40 2.21 5.85 0.86
N GLY A 41 0.97 5.56 0.50
CA GLY A 41 0.64 4.70 -0.62
C GLY A 41 -0.43 5.34 -1.49
N SER A 42 -0.43 4.99 -2.76
CA SER A 42 -1.51 5.31 -3.69
C SER A 42 -1.81 4.11 -4.57
N PHE A 43 -3.09 3.90 -4.83
CA PHE A 43 -3.56 2.93 -5.79
C PHE A 43 -4.21 3.63 -6.97
N THR A 44 -3.98 3.11 -8.17
CA THR A 44 -4.77 3.48 -9.34
C THR A 44 -5.13 2.23 -10.10
N GLY A 45 -6.41 2.09 -10.45
CA GLY A 45 -6.91 0.91 -11.11
C GLY A 45 -8.36 1.04 -11.56
N THR A 46 -9.00 -0.10 -11.75
CA THR A 46 -10.41 -0.20 -12.12
C THR A 46 -11.17 -1.14 -11.22
N LEU A 47 -12.48 -0.92 -11.09
CA LEU A 47 -13.42 -1.80 -10.39
C LEU A 47 -14.38 -2.42 -11.41
N SER A 48 -14.44 -3.74 -11.44
CA SER A 48 -15.41 -4.51 -12.20
C SER A 48 -16.11 -5.51 -11.29
N GLY A 49 -17.42 -5.34 -11.08
CA GLY A 49 -18.16 -6.13 -10.10
C GLY A 49 -17.60 -5.94 -8.68
N MET A 50 -17.10 -7.02 -8.08
CA MET A 50 -16.45 -7.03 -6.76
C MET A 50 -14.93 -7.22 -6.85
N THR A 51 -14.33 -6.94 -8.01
CA THR A 51 -12.90 -7.11 -8.23
C THR A 51 -12.28 -5.79 -8.63
N MET A 52 -11.30 -5.34 -7.87
CA MET A 52 -10.50 -4.15 -8.18
C MET A 52 -9.12 -4.59 -8.64
N THR A 53 -8.66 -4.10 -9.79
CA THR A 53 -7.34 -4.43 -10.34
C THR A 53 -6.60 -3.16 -10.68
N GLY A 54 -5.33 -3.09 -10.34
CA GLY A 54 -4.51 -1.91 -10.60
C GLY A 54 -3.11 -2.03 -10.03
N THR A 55 -2.51 -0.90 -9.72
CA THR A 55 -1.15 -0.83 -9.20
C THR A 55 -1.13 -0.01 -7.92
N TRP A 56 -0.52 -0.58 -6.87
CA TRP A 56 -0.09 0.14 -5.69
C TRP A 56 1.29 0.72 -5.88
N THR A 57 1.45 2.00 -5.60
CA THR A 57 2.76 2.63 -5.41
C THR A 57 2.89 3.07 -3.97
N THR A 58 4.02 2.78 -3.33
CA THR A 58 4.27 3.25 -1.96
C THR A 58 5.58 4.00 -1.87
N ARG A 59 5.65 4.89 -0.88
CA ARG A 59 6.85 5.61 -0.49
C ARG A 59 6.95 5.60 1.02
N GLN A 60 8.06 5.07 1.52
CA GLN A 60 8.38 4.98 2.93
C GLN A 60 9.70 5.67 3.20
N THR A 61 9.84 6.26 4.38
CA THR A 61 11.12 6.79 4.85
C THR A 61 11.40 6.27 6.25
N GLY A 62 12.67 6.05 6.58
CA GLY A 62 13.06 5.75 7.94
C GLY A 62 14.54 6.01 8.18
N HIS A 63 15.02 5.50 9.32
CA HIS A 63 16.41 5.56 9.71
C HIS A 63 16.89 4.24 10.29
N ASP A 64 18.20 4.04 10.31
CA ASP A 64 18.82 2.91 10.99
C ASP A 64 18.71 3.09 12.52
N ALA A 65 18.34 2.02 13.24
CA ALA A 65 18.12 2.08 14.68
C ALA A 65 19.41 2.36 15.48
N LYS A 66 20.59 2.01 14.94
CA LYS A 66 21.90 2.21 15.57
C LYS A 66 22.58 3.48 15.09
N ASP A 67 22.24 3.99 13.91
CA ASP A 67 22.65 5.31 13.43
C ASP A 67 21.47 6.09 12.82
N PRO A 68 20.75 6.90 13.61
CA PRO A 68 19.61 7.69 13.12
C PRO A 68 19.95 8.71 12.04
N ARG A 69 21.24 8.98 11.78
CA ARG A 69 21.68 9.83 10.67
C ARG A 69 21.76 9.05 9.35
N CYS A 70 21.78 7.73 9.39
CA CYS A 70 21.65 6.88 8.21
C CYS A 70 20.16 6.77 7.90
N ARG A 71 19.71 7.54 6.91
CA ARG A 71 18.32 7.59 6.48
C ARG A 71 18.14 6.73 5.25
N TRP A 72 16.99 6.10 5.15
CA TRP A 72 16.58 5.34 3.98
C TRP A 72 15.22 5.80 3.49
N GLN A 73 15.00 5.62 2.19
CA GLN A 73 13.72 5.83 1.55
C GLN A 73 13.47 4.68 0.59
N THR A 74 12.33 4.03 0.72
CA THR A 74 11.92 2.94 -0.16
C THR A 74 10.70 3.33 -0.96
N GLU A 75 10.76 3.11 -2.26
CA GLU A 75 9.64 3.25 -3.19
C GLU A 75 9.29 1.89 -3.76
N THR A 76 8.00 1.58 -3.84
CA THR A 76 7.52 0.32 -4.44
C THR A 76 6.46 0.58 -5.50
N SER A 77 6.33 -0.36 -6.45
CA SER A 77 5.28 -0.40 -7.45
C SER A 77 4.86 -1.85 -7.65
N VAL A 78 3.63 -2.17 -7.27
CA VAL A 78 3.14 -3.55 -7.16
C VAL A 78 1.80 -3.68 -7.89
N PRO A 79 1.69 -4.54 -8.91
CA PRO A 79 0.38 -4.85 -9.49
C PRO A 79 -0.43 -5.65 -8.48
N SER A 80 -1.67 -5.24 -8.21
CA SER A 80 -2.52 -5.84 -7.18
C SER A 80 -3.95 -6.03 -7.66
N THR A 81 -4.56 -7.12 -7.18
CA THR A 81 -5.98 -7.42 -7.36
C THR A 81 -6.64 -7.61 -6.01
N PHE A 82 -7.70 -6.86 -5.75
CA PHE A 82 -8.51 -6.97 -4.55
C PHE A 82 -9.83 -7.64 -4.89
N GLN A 83 -10.15 -8.72 -4.19
CA GLN A 83 -11.40 -9.43 -4.34
C GLN A 83 -12.27 -9.17 -3.11
N PHE A 84 -13.34 -8.39 -3.30
CA PHE A 84 -14.28 -8.04 -2.25
C PHE A 84 -15.35 -9.12 -2.10
N SER A 85 -15.77 -9.31 -0.85
CA SER A 85 -16.85 -10.19 -0.45
C SER A 85 -17.96 -9.38 0.23
N LEU A 86 -19.20 -9.85 0.07
CA LEU A 86 -20.40 -9.20 0.65
C LEU A 86 -20.46 -9.27 2.18
N ASP A 87 -19.62 -10.10 2.80
CA ASP A 87 -19.47 -10.20 4.26
C ASP A 87 -18.59 -9.09 4.86
N GLY A 88 -18.14 -8.13 4.04
CA GLY A 88 -17.28 -7.03 4.49
C GLY A 88 -15.79 -7.39 4.53
N THR A 89 -15.38 -8.49 3.91
CA THR A 89 -13.96 -8.87 3.79
C THR A 89 -13.41 -8.66 2.38
N VAL A 90 -12.10 -8.45 2.30
CA VAL A 90 -11.36 -8.34 1.03
C VAL A 90 -10.06 -9.12 1.12
N VAL A 91 -9.71 -9.79 0.03
CA VAL A 91 -8.42 -10.49 -0.17
C VAL A 91 -7.60 -9.73 -1.20
N ASP A 92 -6.33 -9.47 -0.89
CA ASP A 92 -5.32 -8.89 -1.78
C ASP A 92 -4.51 -10.01 -2.44
N ARG A 93 -4.41 -9.98 -3.76
CA ARG A 93 -3.41 -10.73 -4.52
C ARG A 93 -2.49 -9.77 -5.25
N SER A 94 -1.25 -9.71 -4.79
CA SER A 94 -0.22 -8.86 -5.35
C SER A 94 0.73 -9.70 -6.20
N GLY A 95 0.95 -9.26 -7.44
CA GLY A 95 1.97 -9.83 -8.32
C GLY A 95 3.39 -9.42 -7.89
N PRO A 96 4.41 -9.85 -8.65
CA PRO A 96 5.79 -9.40 -8.41
C PRO A 96 5.90 -7.88 -8.49
N GLY A 97 6.40 -7.25 -7.43
CA GLY A 97 6.48 -5.80 -7.28
C GLY A 97 7.90 -5.27 -7.45
N GLN A 98 8.06 -4.14 -8.12
CA GLN A 98 9.35 -3.44 -8.17
C GLN A 98 9.56 -2.65 -6.89
N TRP A 99 10.79 -2.60 -6.39
CA TRP A 99 11.17 -1.74 -5.28
C TRP A 99 12.54 -1.12 -5.49
N ARG A 100 12.75 0.04 -4.88
CA ARG A 100 14.02 0.76 -4.82
C ARG A 100 14.18 1.39 -3.45
N THR A 101 15.34 1.19 -2.83
CA THR A 101 15.72 1.87 -1.59
C THR A 101 16.96 2.74 -1.82
N THR A 102 16.90 4.00 -1.40
CA THR A 102 18.03 4.93 -1.43
C THR A 102 18.43 5.31 -0.01
N HIS A 103 19.74 5.29 0.27
CA HIS A 103 20.34 5.65 1.55
C HIS A 103 21.00 7.03 1.50
N SER A 104 20.93 7.78 2.60
CA SER A 104 21.50 9.13 2.71
C SER A 104 21.92 9.48 4.15
N GLY A 105 22.67 10.59 4.30
CA GLY A 105 23.14 11.08 5.58
C GLY A 105 24.51 10.51 5.95
N SER A 106 24.60 9.70 7.01
CA SER A 106 25.85 9.03 7.40
C SER A 106 26.14 7.76 6.60
N CYS A 107 25.19 7.29 5.79
CA CYS A 107 25.32 6.19 4.85
C CYS A 107 24.94 6.65 3.43
N SER A 108 25.26 5.83 2.43
CA SER A 108 24.98 6.14 1.03
C SER A 108 24.86 4.87 0.20
N GLY A 109 24.02 4.90 -0.83
CA GLY A 109 23.86 3.80 -1.76
C GLY A 109 22.42 3.69 -2.25
N GLU A 110 22.23 2.86 -3.29
CA GLU A 110 20.92 2.49 -3.80
C GLU A 110 20.89 0.98 -4.01
N GLU A 111 19.75 0.39 -3.72
CA GLU A 111 19.42 -1.00 -4.02
C GLU A 111 18.04 -1.06 -4.64
N SER A 112 17.82 -2.05 -5.50
CA SER A 112 16.53 -2.27 -6.14
C SER A 112 16.33 -3.75 -6.43
N GLY A 113 15.08 -4.12 -6.66
CA GLY A 113 14.75 -5.51 -6.96
C GLY A 113 13.29 -5.71 -7.29
N THR A 114 12.93 -6.98 -7.38
CA THR A 114 11.56 -7.44 -7.59
C THR A 114 11.17 -8.36 -6.45
N SER A 115 10.10 -8.05 -5.74
CA SER A 115 9.51 -8.95 -4.73
C SER A 115 8.81 -10.12 -5.43
N SER A 116 8.65 -11.24 -4.72
CA SER A 116 7.75 -12.30 -5.17
C SER A 116 6.29 -11.82 -5.13
N ALA A 117 5.43 -12.53 -5.85
CA ALA A 117 3.99 -12.43 -5.65
C ALA A 117 3.62 -12.81 -4.21
N SER A 118 2.50 -12.27 -3.72
CA SER A 118 1.99 -12.52 -2.38
C SER A 118 0.46 -12.45 -2.37
N GLU A 119 -0.12 -13.06 -1.35
CA GLU A 119 -1.55 -12.96 -1.03
C GLU A 119 -1.69 -12.48 0.41
N GLY A 120 -2.63 -11.57 0.65
CA GLY A 120 -2.89 -10.96 1.95
C GLY A 120 -4.37 -10.94 2.30
N GLY A 121 -4.66 -10.87 3.60
CA GLY A 121 -6.01 -10.88 4.15
C GLY A 121 -6.50 -12.27 4.57
N PRO A 122 -7.82 -12.43 4.80
CA PRO A 122 -8.86 -11.41 4.64
C PRO A 122 -8.72 -10.24 5.62
N ILE A 123 -8.96 -9.02 5.14
CA ILE A 123 -9.04 -7.80 5.95
C ILE A 123 -10.41 -7.14 5.77
N ALA A 124 -10.85 -6.32 6.74
CA ALA A 124 -12.14 -5.67 6.63
C ALA A 124 -12.15 -4.58 5.55
N TRP A 125 -13.32 -4.35 4.95
CA TRP A 125 -13.63 -3.16 4.18
C TRP A 125 -15.04 -2.67 4.51
N LYS A 126 -15.27 -1.37 4.33
CA LYS A 126 -16.59 -0.76 4.53
C LYS A 126 -16.82 0.40 3.58
N VAL A 127 -18.06 0.60 3.17
CA VAL A 127 -18.49 1.80 2.43
C VAL A 127 -18.54 2.97 3.41
N LEU A 128 -18.08 4.13 2.97
CA LEU A 128 -18.18 5.40 3.68
C LEU A 128 -19.29 6.24 3.02
N GLU A 129 -20.08 6.93 3.83
CA GLU A 129 -21.16 7.85 3.38
C GLU A 129 -20.61 9.20 2.92
#